data_AF-A0A9P3HCL2-F1
#
_entry.id   AF-A0A9P3HCL2-F1
#
_cell.length_a   1.000
_cell.length_b   1.000
_cell.length_c   1.000
_cell.angle_alpha   90.00
_cell.angle_beta   90.00
_cell.angle_gamma   90.00
#
_symmetry.space_group_name_H-M   'P 1'
#
loop_
_entity.id
_entity.type
_entity.pdbx_description
1 polymer ?
#
loop_
_entity_poly.entity_id
_entity_poly.type
_entity_poly.pdbx_seq_one_letter_code
_entity_poly.pdbx_strand_id
1 'polypeptide(L)'
;MQRSRQFILICDGYDEYRKWTNLHTRNQFNRPRQWQAKMIISCRTQYVGPNYRNYFEPETATVDNPNFSHSSDLFEEAVIVPFRTTQINEYIELFTQGPNTMEYPGQDSGWSTEQYMERLKSISHLMELAKNPFMLKMILDVLPTIAKSTTKMTRVELYDRFVEFHFKSEQRRLKAQHFQWQDGQWNYFSLHITPKRGTHCSWTGSL
;
A
#
# COMPACT_ATOMS: atom_id res chain seq x y z
N MET A 1 -13.69 -32.58 -16.79
CA MET A 1 -14.04 -31.22 -17.24
C MET A 1 -13.66 -30.22 -16.16
N GLN A 2 -12.61 -29.42 -16.35
CA GLN A 2 -12.35 -28.28 -15.47
C GLN A 2 -13.49 -27.27 -15.66
N ARG A 3 -14.33 -27.10 -14.64
CA ARG A 3 -15.34 -26.04 -14.61
C ARG A 3 -14.63 -24.71 -14.79
N SER A 4 -15.05 -23.92 -15.77
CA SER A 4 -14.53 -22.60 -16.11
C SER A 4 -14.70 -21.65 -14.91
N ARG A 5 -13.73 -21.65 -13.99
CA ARG A 5 -13.68 -20.67 -12.91
C ARG A 5 -13.00 -19.42 -13.45
N GLN A 6 -13.69 -18.30 -13.34
CA GLN A 6 -13.08 -16.99 -13.55
C GLN A 6 -12.33 -16.63 -12.27
N PHE A 7 -11.10 -16.16 -12.42
CA PHE A 7 -10.30 -15.66 -11.31
C PHE A 7 -9.62 -14.36 -11.72
N ILE A 8 -9.38 -13.52 -10.73
CA ILE A 8 -8.69 -12.25 -10.88
C ILE A 8 -7.30 -12.46 -10.27
N LEU A 9 -6.26 -12.13 -11.03
CA LEU A 9 -4.88 -12.08 -10.55
C LEU A 9 -4.52 -10.62 -10.29
N ILE A 10 -3.99 -10.35 -9.10
CA ILE A 10 -3.42 -9.05 -8.75
C ILE A 10 -1.90 -9.23 -8.71
N CYS A 11 -1.22 -8.63 -9.68
CA CYS A 11 0.23 -8.69 -9.83
C CYS A 11 0.82 -7.36 -9.34
N ASP A 12 1.17 -7.31 -8.07
CA ASP A 12 1.73 -6.10 -7.46
C ASP A 12 3.24 -5.99 -7.71
N GLY A 13 3.70 -4.83 -8.19
CA GLY A 13 5.13 -4.55 -8.40
C GLY A 13 5.75 -5.28 -9.58
N TYR A 14 5.10 -5.30 -10.75
CA TYR A 14 5.60 -6.01 -11.92
C TYR A 14 7.00 -5.57 -12.37
N ASP A 15 7.36 -4.28 -12.20
CA ASP A 15 8.71 -3.78 -12.49
C ASP A 15 9.82 -4.44 -11.65
N GLU A 16 9.49 -5.02 -10.50
CA GLU A 16 10.45 -5.68 -9.61
C GLU A 16 10.88 -7.06 -10.12
N TYR A 17 10.11 -7.65 -11.04
CA TYR A 17 10.40 -8.96 -11.62
C TYR A 17 11.63 -8.95 -12.55
N ARG A 18 12.10 -7.77 -12.98
CA ARG A 18 13.30 -7.53 -13.83
C ARG A 18 13.32 -8.29 -15.18
N LYS A 19 12.25 -9.00 -15.53
CA LYS A 19 12.07 -9.73 -16.79
C LYS A 19 10.76 -9.30 -17.43
N TRP A 20 10.84 -8.54 -18.52
CA TRP A 20 9.68 -8.07 -19.25
C TRP A 20 9.10 -9.20 -20.11
N THR A 21 7.98 -9.76 -19.68
CA THR A 21 7.27 -10.85 -20.35
C THR A 21 5.77 -10.68 -20.23
N ASN A 22 5.04 -11.01 -21.29
CA ASN A 22 3.59 -11.05 -21.20
C ASN A 22 3.13 -12.17 -20.27
N LEU A 23 2.52 -11.81 -19.12
CA LEU A 23 2.07 -12.77 -18.12
C LEU A 23 0.89 -13.61 -18.62
N HIS A 24 0.05 -13.09 -19.52
CA HIS A 24 -1.00 -13.86 -20.15
C HIS A 24 -0.40 -14.96 -21.03
N THR A 25 0.48 -14.58 -21.95
CA THR A 25 1.10 -15.50 -22.91
C THR A 25 1.96 -16.56 -22.21
N ARG A 26 2.82 -16.14 -21.27
CA ARG A 26 3.76 -17.02 -20.57
C ARG A 26 3.05 -18.11 -19.75
N ASN A 27 1.92 -17.78 -19.14
CA ASN A 27 1.15 -18.71 -18.32
C ASN A 27 0.00 -19.38 -19.08
N GLN A 28 -0.13 -19.11 -20.39
CA GLN A 28 -1.13 -19.71 -21.27
C GLN A 28 -2.58 -19.43 -20.82
N PHE A 29 -2.81 -18.31 -20.15
CA PHE A 29 -4.15 -17.88 -19.76
C PHE A 29 -4.98 -17.50 -20.99
N ASN A 30 -6.31 -17.58 -20.85
CA ASN A 30 -7.28 -17.17 -21.86
C ASN A 30 -7.20 -17.96 -23.19
N ARG A 31 -6.59 -19.15 -23.17
CA ARG A 31 -6.55 -20.07 -24.32
C ARG A 31 -7.68 -21.10 -24.28
N PRO A 32 -8.03 -21.75 -25.40
CA PRO A 32 -9.00 -22.83 -25.42
C PRO A 32 -8.64 -23.93 -24.41
N ARG A 33 -9.62 -24.34 -23.59
CA ARG A 33 -9.46 -25.34 -22.52
C ARG A 33 -8.48 -24.95 -21.40
N GLN A 34 -8.03 -23.70 -21.36
CA GLN A 34 -7.21 -23.14 -20.29
C GLN A 34 -8.02 -22.21 -19.39
N TRP A 35 -7.36 -21.80 -18.31
CA TRP A 35 -7.87 -20.92 -17.27
C TRP A 35 -8.16 -19.52 -17.83
N GLN A 36 -9.35 -18.99 -17.53
CA GLN A 36 -9.78 -17.65 -17.95
C GLN A 36 -9.49 -16.65 -16.83
N ALA A 37 -8.49 -15.80 -17.04
CA ALA A 37 -7.95 -14.88 -16.05
C ALA A 37 -8.21 -13.42 -16.47
N LYS A 38 -8.65 -12.61 -15.51
CA LYS A 38 -8.49 -11.15 -15.56
C LYS A 38 -7.26 -10.78 -14.73
N MET A 39 -6.45 -9.85 -15.21
CA MET A 39 -5.26 -9.39 -14.50
C MET A 39 -5.37 -7.91 -14.16
N ILE A 40 -4.98 -7.56 -12.94
CA ILE A 40 -4.68 -6.20 -12.51
C ILE A 40 -3.19 -6.18 -12.23
N ILE A 41 -2.44 -5.40 -12.99
CA ILE A 41 -0.98 -5.36 -12.91
C ILE A 41 -0.58 -3.96 -12.48
N SER A 42 0.12 -3.84 -11.35
CA SER A 42 0.70 -2.57 -10.91
C SER A 42 2.17 -2.51 -11.34
N CYS A 43 2.63 -1.35 -11.79
CA CYS A 43 4.05 -1.07 -12.04
C CYS A 43 4.35 0.42 -11.95
N ARG A 44 5.61 0.78 -11.73
CA ARG A 44 6.04 2.19 -11.81
C ARG A 44 6.23 2.60 -13.27
N THR A 45 5.65 3.74 -13.65
CA THR A 45 5.68 4.28 -15.02
C THR A 45 7.10 4.49 -15.57
N GLN A 46 8.07 4.79 -14.71
CA GLN A 46 9.48 4.98 -15.10
C GLN A 46 10.17 3.74 -15.67
N TYR A 47 9.63 2.55 -15.42
CA TYR A 47 10.18 1.29 -15.93
C TYR A 47 9.45 0.82 -17.19
N VAL A 48 8.41 1.54 -17.62
CA VAL A 48 7.58 1.24 -18.78
C VAL A 48 8.25 1.86 -20.03
N GLY A 49 8.93 1.03 -20.82
CA GLY A 49 9.61 1.46 -22.04
C GLY A 49 8.69 1.67 -23.25
N PRO A 50 9.21 2.12 -24.41
CA PRO A 50 8.46 2.14 -25.65
C PRO A 50 7.89 0.74 -25.96
N ASN A 51 6.67 0.67 -26.50
CA ASN A 51 5.97 -0.60 -26.82
C ASN A 51 5.69 -1.52 -25.62
N TYR A 52 5.63 -0.96 -24.40
CA TYR A 52 5.35 -1.74 -23.18
C TYR A 52 4.06 -2.53 -23.21
N ARG A 53 3.07 -2.09 -23.99
CA ARG A 53 1.77 -2.75 -24.18
C ARG A 53 1.92 -4.22 -24.54
N ASN A 54 2.95 -4.59 -25.29
CA ASN A 54 3.24 -5.98 -25.64
C ASN A 54 3.48 -6.89 -24.40
N TYR A 55 3.86 -6.32 -23.26
CA TYR A 55 4.05 -7.03 -22.00
C TYR A 55 2.76 -7.20 -21.18
N PHE A 56 1.67 -6.52 -21.54
CA PHE A 56 0.44 -6.48 -20.75
C PHE A 56 -0.81 -6.86 -21.53
N GLU A 57 -0.87 -6.56 -22.83
CA GLU A 57 -2.03 -6.85 -23.67
C GLU A 57 -2.20 -8.37 -23.86
N PRO A 58 -3.37 -8.96 -23.50
CA PRO A 58 -3.58 -10.39 -23.68
C PRO A 58 -3.63 -10.74 -25.18
N GLU A 59 -2.88 -11.77 -25.56
CA GLU A 59 -3.07 -12.43 -26.86
C GLU A 59 -4.34 -13.29 -26.79
N THR A 60 -5.30 -13.03 -27.67
CA THR A 60 -6.47 -13.91 -27.81
C THR A 60 -6.38 -14.69 -29.11
N ALA A 61 -6.53 -16.02 -28.99
CA ALA A 61 -6.81 -16.90 -30.11
C ALA A 61 -8.28 -17.30 -29.99
N THR A 62 -9.09 -16.92 -30.98
CA THR A 62 -10.46 -17.41 -31.06
C THR A 62 -10.48 -18.73 -31.82
N VAL A 63 -11.53 -19.53 -31.63
CA VAL A 63 -11.70 -20.79 -32.37
C VAL A 63 -11.77 -20.54 -33.89
N ASP A 64 -12.28 -19.37 -34.27
CA ASP A 64 -12.49 -18.96 -35.66
C ASP A 64 -11.30 -18.20 -36.27
N ASN A 65 -10.36 -17.74 -35.44
CA ASN A 65 -9.10 -17.12 -35.89
C ASN A 65 -7.93 -17.65 -35.05
N PRO A 66 -7.20 -18.67 -35.55
CA PRO A 66 -6.05 -19.23 -34.85
C PRO A 66 -4.83 -18.29 -34.86
N ASN A 67 -4.86 -17.20 -35.64
CA ASN A 67 -3.82 -16.18 -35.59
C ASN A 67 -4.05 -15.31 -34.35
N PHE A 68 -3.10 -15.34 -33.43
CA PHE A 68 -3.10 -14.51 -32.23
C PHE A 68 -3.20 -13.03 -32.63
N SER A 69 -4.31 -12.40 -32.27
CA SER A 69 -4.49 -10.95 -32.40
C SER A 69 -4.36 -10.33 -31.03
N HIS A 70 -3.60 -9.25 -30.94
CA HIS A 70 -3.74 -8.34 -29.80
C HIS A 70 -5.12 -7.69 -29.93
N SER A 71 -5.95 -7.82 -28.90
CA SER A 71 -7.25 -7.14 -28.84
C SER A 71 -7.09 -5.95 -27.91
N SER A 72 -6.94 -4.76 -28.50
CA SER A 72 -6.83 -3.49 -27.75
C SER A 72 -8.00 -3.29 -26.79
N ASP A 73 -9.17 -3.83 -27.12
CA ASP A 73 -10.42 -3.70 -26.35
C ASP A 73 -10.39 -4.48 -25.02
N LEU A 74 -9.39 -5.35 -24.82
CA LEU A 74 -9.21 -6.14 -23.61
C LEU A 74 -8.15 -5.56 -22.66
N PHE A 75 -7.56 -4.42 -23.01
CA PHE A 75 -6.51 -3.76 -22.24
C PHE A 75 -6.94 -2.35 -21.85
N GLU A 76 -7.01 -2.13 -20.53
CA GLU A 76 -7.27 -0.83 -19.93
C GLU A 76 -6.07 -0.39 -19.11
N GLU A 77 -5.77 0.91 -19.18
CA GLU A 77 -4.71 1.53 -18.40
C GLU A 77 -5.28 2.60 -17.49
N ALA A 78 -4.81 2.62 -16.25
CA ALA A 78 -5.10 3.67 -15.29
C ALA A 78 -3.81 4.16 -14.66
N VAL A 79 -3.73 5.46 -14.40
CA VAL A 79 -2.60 6.09 -13.72
C VAL A 79 -3.08 6.58 -12.36
N ILE A 80 -2.34 6.23 -11.31
CA ILE A 80 -2.56 6.79 -9.98
C ILE A 80 -2.04 8.23 -10.01
N VAL A 81 -2.95 9.19 -9.84
CA VAL A 81 -2.63 10.62 -9.81
C VAL A 81 -2.39 11.09 -8.37
N PRO A 82 -1.63 12.18 -8.16
CA PRO A 82 -1.45 12.77 -6.83
C PRO A 82 -2.79 13.20 -6.21
N PHE A 83 -2.84 13.23 -4.88
CA PHE A 83 -4.02 13.68 -4.13
C PHE A 83 -4.38 15.14 -4.44
N ARG A 84 -5.69 15.38 -4.48
CA ARG A 84 -6.28 16.71 -4.41
C ARG A 84 -6.27 17.21 -2.98
N THR A 85 -6.36 18.52 -2.78
CA THR A 85 -6.43 19.14 -1.45
C THR A 85 -7.58 18.59 -0.60
N THR A 86 -8.73 18.27 -1.20
CA THR A 86 -9.86 17.64 -0.49
C THR A 86 -9.51 16.25 0.03
N GLN A 87 -8.85 15.43 -0.81
CA GLN A 87 -8.38 14.10 -0.43
C GLN A 87 -7.29 14.15 0.64
N ILE A 88 -6.43 15.18 0.64
CA ILE A 88 -5.47 15.42 1.73
C ILE A 88 -6.22 15.68 3.04
N ASN A 89 -7.25 16.52 3.02
CA ASN A 89 -8.04 16.82 4.21
C ASN A 89 -8.76 15.57 4.75
N GLU A 90 -9.43 14.81 3.87
CA GLU A 90 -10.08 13.54 4.20
C GLU A 90 -9.09 12.52 4.79
N TYR A 91 -7.88 12.44 4.22
CA TYR A 91 -6.83 11.58 4.75
C TYR A 91 -6.41 11.97 6.17
N ILE A 92 -6.25 13.27 6.44
CA ILE A 92 -5.87 13.77 7.77
C ILE A 92 -6.99 13.52 8.79
N GLU A 93 -8.24 13.68 8.37
CA GLU A 93 -9.39 13.38 9.21
C GLU A 93 -9.40 11.90 9.62
N LEU A 94 -9.20 10.98 8.67
CA LEU A 94 -9.05 9.56 8.96
C LEU A 94 -7.81 9.25 9.81
N PHE A 95 -6.71 9.98 9.60
CA PHE A 95 -5.47 9.82 10.36
C PHE A 95 -5.65 10.19 11.84
N THR A 96 -6.40 11.27 12.12
CA THR A 96 -6.67 11.75 13.50
C THR A 96 -7.75 10.94 14.22
N GLN A 97 -8.69 10.33 13.48
CA GLN A 97 -9.76 9.49 14.03
C GLN A 97 -9.39 8.01 14.17
N GLY A 98 -8.30 7.56 13.54
CA GLY A 98 -7.86 6.17 13.60
C GLY A 98 -7.61 5.70 15.04
N PRO A 99 -7.91 4.44 15.38
CA PRO A 99 -7.69 3.95 16.74
C PRO A 99 -6.21 4.13 17.09
N ASN A 100 -5.96 4.70 18.28
CA ASN A 100 -4.68 4.73 19.00
C ASN A 100 -4.21 3.29 19.27
N THR A 101 -3.93 2.54 18.21
CA THR A 101 -3.29 1.24 18.30
C THR A 101 -1.84 1.56 18.62
N MET A 102 -1.33 0.97 19.69
CA MET A 102 0.06 1.07 20.16
C MET A 102 1.12 0.78 19.07
N GLU A 103 0.70 0.37 17.87
CA GLU A 103 1.54 0.08 16.70
C GLU A 103 2.16 1.32 16.04
N TYR A 104 1.59 2.52 16.18
CA TYR A 104 2.15 3.74 15.58
C TYR A 104 2.42 4.83 16.63
N PRO A 105 3.64 4.90 17.18
CA PRO A 105 4.05 5.94 18.10
C PRO A 105 4.16 7.27 17.34
N GLY A 106 3.04 7.99 17.24
CA GLY A 106 2.88 9.25 16.52
C GLY A 106 1.44 9.76 16.47
N GLN A 107 0.46 8.89 16.71
CA GLN A 107 -0.96 9.25 16.67
C GLN A 107 -1.47 10.03 17.89
N ASP A 108 -0.84 9.90 19.07
CA ASP A 108 -1.23 10.66 20.27
C ASP A 108 -0.61 12.08 20.28
N SER A 109 -0.64 12.73 19.12
CA SER A 109 -0.19 14.11 18.95
C SER A 109 -1.14 15.11 19.63
N GLY A 110 -2.42 14.73 19.81
CA GLY A 110 -3.49 15.62 20.23
C GLY A 110 -3.85 16.69 19.19
N TRP A 111 -3.33 16.58 17.96
CA TRP A 111 -3.56 17.55 16.89
C TRP A 111 -4.88 17.29 16.16
N SER A 112 -5.66 18.34 15.94
CA SER A 112 -6.86 18.30 15.11
C SER A 112 -6.52 18.36 13.63
N THR A 113 -7.47 17.96 12.78
CA THR A 113 -7.37 18.06 11.31
C THR A 113 -7.02 19.48 10.86
N GLU A 114 -7.63 20.49 11.49
CA GLU A 114 -7.39 21.91 11.22
C GLU A 114 -5.96 22.30 11.53
N GLN A 115 -5.42 21.87 12.68
CA GLN A 115 -4.04 22.16 13.08
C GLN A 115 -3.03 21.58 12.11
N TYR A 116 -3.24 20.34 11.65
CA TYR A 116 -2.43 19.74 10.59
C TYR A 116 -2.52 20.54 9.28
N MET A 117 -3.73 20.87 8.84
CA MET A 117 -3.96 21.58 7.58
C MET A 117 -3.38 23.00 7.57
N GLU A 118 -3.54 23.75 8.67
CA GLU A 118 -2.92 25.06 8.85
C GLU A 118 -1.40 24.95 8.80
N ARG A 119 -0.84 23.96 9.48
CA ARG A 119 0.61 23.79 9.52
C ARG A 119 1.17 23.41 8.16
N LEU A 120 0.53 22.49 7.45
CA LEU A 120 0.87 22.11 6.07
C LEU A 120 0.90 23.31 5.13
N LYS A 121 -0.08 24.21 5.24
CA LYS A 121 -0.16 25.44 4.43
C LYS A 121 0.89 26.48 4.82
N SER A 122 1.26 26.54 6.11
CA SER A 122 2.24 27.51 6.62
C SER A 122 3.68 27.24 6.18
N ILE A 123 4.03 25.98 5.92
CA ILE A 123 5.38 25.58 5.49
C ILE A 123 5.41 25.53 3.96
N SER A 124 6.24 26.40 3.36
CA SER A 124 6.41 26.47 1.91
C SER A 124 6.77 25.11 1.30
N HIS A 125 6.18 24.79 0.14
CA HIS A 125 6.32 23.52 -0.61
C HIS A 125 5.79 22.25 0.08
N LEU A 126 5.39 22.29 1.35
CA LEU A 126 4.96 21.10 2.08
C LEU A 126 3.62 20.57 1.55
N MET A 127 2.69 21.47 1.18
CA MET A 127 1.44 21.11 0.51
C MET A 127 1.65 20.37 -0.82
N GLU A 128 2.67 20.74 -1.59
CA GLU A 128 2.96 20.05 -2.86
C GLU A 128 3.53 18.65 -2.62
N LEU A 129 4.35 18.47 -1.58
CA LEU A 129 4.85 17.15 -1.18
C LEU A 129 3.71 16.26 -0.66
N ALA A 130 2.78 16.84 0.12
CA ALA A 130 1.62 16.16 0.67
C ALA A 130 0.64 15.61 -0.39
N LYS A 131 0.75 16.00 -1.66
CA LYS A 131 -0.03 15.37 -2.74
C LYS A 131 0.39 13.91 -2.97
N ASN A 132 1.60 13.51 -2.59
CA ASN A 132 1.99 12.10 -2.61
C ASN A 132 1.51 11.42 -1.31
N PRO A 133 0.73 10.32 -1.38
CA PRO A 133 0.15 9.69 -0.18
C PRO A 133 1.18 9.23 0.84
N PHE A 134 2.32 8.69 0.38
CA PHE A 134 3.40 8.27 1.26
C PHE A 134 4.02 9.49 1.96
N MET A 135 4.34 10.53 1.19
CA MET A 135 4.86 11.78 1.77
C MET A 135 3.90 12.39 2.78
N LEU A 136 2.60 12.39 2.49
CA LEU A 136 1.58 12.90 3.41
C LEU A 136 1.65 12.18 4.75
N LYS A 137 1.66 10.84 4.76
CA LYS A 137 1.79 10.06 5.99
C LYS A 137 3.04 10.46 6.78
N MET A 138 4.19 10.53 6.12
CA MET A 138 5.46 10.91 6.76
C MET A 138 5.40 12.31 7.37
N ILE A 139 4.80 13.25 6.65
CA ILE A 139 4.67 14.63 7.12
C ILE A 139 3.79 14.67 8.37
N LEU A 140 2.66 13.97 8.38
CA LEU A 140 1.77 13.92 9.54
C LEU A 140 2.44 13.29 10.77
N ASP A 141 3.27 12.26 10.58
CA ASP A 141 4.02 11.64 11.67
C ASP A 141 5.05 12.60 12.31
N VAL A 142 5.71 13.42 11.49
CA VAL A 142 6.78 14.32 11.93
C VAL A 142 6.28 15.68 12.39
N LEU A 143 5.19 16.20 11.80
CA LEU A 143 4.69 17.56 12.01
C LEU A 143 4.55 17.96 13.49
N PRO A 144 3.94 17.14 14.37
CA PRO A 144 3.81 17.47 15.79
C PRO A 144 5.15 17.64 16.50
N THR A 145 6.17 16.87 16.09
CA THR A 145 7.51 16.92 16.70
C THR A 145 8.28 18.19 16.33
N ILE A 146 7.92 18.82 15.20
CA ILE A 146 8.60 20.00 14.64
C ILE A 146 7.76 21.27 14.75
N ALA A 147 6.59 21.18 15.38
CA ALA A 147 5.64 22.27 15.55
C ALA A 147 6.23 23.55 16.12
N LYS A 148 7.26 23.43 16.98
CA LYS A 148 7.96 24.55 17.62
C LYS A 148 9.02 25.21 16.74
N SER A 149 9.38 24.61 15.59
CA SER A 149 10.43 25.13 14.70
C SER A 149 9.83 25.97 13.56
N THR A 150 10.27 27.22 13.43
CA THR A 150 9.80 28.19 12.41
C THR A 150 10.59 28.15 11.11
N THR A 151 11.57 27.23 10.99
CA THR A 151 12.48 27.19 9.84
C THR A 151 11.82 26.56 8.61
N LYS A 152 12.18 27.08 7.43
CA LYS A 152 11.88 26.44 6.14
C LYS A 152 12.40 25.00 6.19
N MET A 153 11.54 24.03 5.92
CA MET A 153 11.92 22.62 5.91
C MET A 153 12.14 22.16 4.48
N THR A 154 13.34 21.68 4.18
CA THR A 154 13.66 21.06 2.89
C THR A 154 13.13 19.62 2.84
N ARG A 155 13.07 19.04 1.63
CA ARG A 155 12.72 17.62 1.45
C ARG A 155 13.66 16.69 2.20
N VAL A 156 14.97 16.98 2.18
CA VAL A 156 16.00 16.16 2.83
C VAL A 156 15.81 16.17 4.35
N GLU A 157 15.64 17.35 4.94
CA GLU A 157 15.40 17.46 6.39
C GLU A 157 14.09 16.78 6.81
N LEU A 158 13.05 16.81 5.97
CA LEU A 158 11.82 16.05 6.22
C LEU A 158 12.09 14.54 6.26
N TYR A 159 12.85 14.01 5.29
CA TYR A 159 13.21 12.59 5.27
C TYR A 159 14.08 12.23 6.48
N ASP A 160 15.08 13.03 6.83
CA ASP A 160 15.96 12.74 7.97
C ASP A 160 15.15 12.69 9.27
N ARG A 161 14.29 13.68 9.50
CA ARG A 161 13.41 13.70 10.68
C ARG A 161 12.41 12.56 10.69
N PHE A 162 11.88 12.18 9.53
CA PHE A 162 11.02 11.01 9.39
C PHE A 162 11.77 9.72 9.73
N VAL A 163 12.96 9.51 9.16
CA VAL A 163 13.78 8.33 9.42
C VAL A 163 14.14 8.25 10.89
N GLU A 164 14.58 9.35 11.51
CA GLU A 164 14.86 9.39 12.94
C GLU A 164 13.62 9.06 13.78
N PHE A 165 12.48 9.66 13.47
CA PHE A 165 11.23 9.44 14.17
C PHE A 165 10.78 7.98 14.06
N HIS A 166 10.73 7.45 12.85
CA HIS A 166 10.36 6.06 12.57
C HIS A 166 11.35 5.09 13.22
N PHE A 167 12.65 5.33 13.13
CA PHE A 167 13.64 4.48 13.76
C PHE A 167 13.47 4.45 15.29
N LYS A 168 13.28 5.61 15.94
CA LYS A 168 12.99 5.70 17.38
C LYS A 168 11.68 5.00 17.74
N SER A 169 10.66 5.12 16.89
CA SER A 169 9.36 4.47 17.08
C SER A 169 9.43 2.95 16.92
N GLU A 170 10.15 2.44 15.91
CA GLU A 170 10.41 1.01 15.74
C GLU A 170 11.28 0.44 16.86
N GLN A 171 12.30 1.17 17.31
CA GLN A 171 13.08 0.77 18.48
C GLN A 171 12.21 0.66 19.74
N ARG A 172 11.29 1.60 19.97
CA ARG A 172 10.34 1.54 21.10
C ARG A 172 9.40 0.35 20.96
N ARG A 173 8.85 0.11 19.76
CA ARG A 173 7.99 -1.05 19.47
C ARG A 173 8.74 -2.37 19.72
N LEU A 174 9.95 -2.50 19.20
CA LEU A 174 10.78 -3.69 19.40
C LEU A 174 11.12 -3.89 20.87
N LYS A 175 11.49 -2.84 21.61
CA LYS A 175 11.73 -2.92 23.06
C LYS A 175 10.47 -3.31 23.84
N ALA A 176 9.31 -2.77 23.48
CA ALA A 176 8.03 -3.13 24.08
C ALA A 176 7.65 -4.59 23.78
N GLN A 177 8.02 -5.11 22.61
CA GLN A 177 7.89 -6.53 22.27
C GLN A 177 8.93 -7.42 22.98
N HIS A 178 10.10 -6.89 23.34
CA HIS A 178 11.21 -7.64 23.95
C HIS A 178 11.26 -7.59 25.49
N PHE A 179 10.31 -6.92 26.16
CA PHE A 179 10.30 -6.82 27.63
C PHE A 179 8.94 -7.19 28.23
N GLN A 180 8.75 -8.49 28.49
CA GLN A 180 8.11 -8.97 29.71
C GLN A 180 8.84 -10.23 30.18
N TRP A 181 9.86 -10.05 31.04
CA TRP A 181 10.40 -11.09 31.90
C TRP A 181 9.61 -10.99 33.22
N GLN A 182 8.65 -11.88 33.43
CA GLN A 182 8.03 -12.09 34.74
C GLN A 182 8.19 -13.58 35.08
N ASP A 183 8.72 -13.85 36.27
CA ASP A 183 8.80 -15.17 36.90
C ASP A 183 9.38 -16.32 36.04
N GLY A 184 10.51 -16.07 35.38
CA GLY A 184 11.36 -17.16 34.87
C GLY A 184 10.79 -17.96 33.68
N GLN A 185 9.77 -17.46 32.99
CA GLN A 185 9.23 -18.08 31.77
C GLN A 185 9.19 -17.10 30.58
N TRP A 186 9.47 -17.63 29.38
CA TRP A 186 9.27 -16.91 28.12
C TRP A 186 7.79 -16.96 27.72
N ASN A 187 7.08 -15.85 27.84
CA ASN A 187 5.77 -15.71 27.20
C ASN A 187 5.95 -15.36 25.72
N TYR A 188 6.08 -16.38 24.87
CA TYR A 188 5.93 -16.21 23.43
C TYR A 188 4.45 -15.91 23.13
N PHE A 189 4.10 -14.67 22.80
CA PHE A 189 2.87 -14.42 22.03
C PHE A 189 3.07 -15.00 20.63
N SER A 190 2.85 -16.31 20.51
CA SER A 190 2.73 -16.95 19.22
C SER A 190 1.42 -16.49 18.59
N LEU A 191 1.49 -15.72 17.51
CA LEU A 191 0.38 -15.53 16.58
C LEU A 191 0.02 -16.91 16.02
N HIS A 192 -0.83 -17.65 16.73
CA HIS A 192 -1.45 -18.87 16.22
C HIS A 192 -2.49 -18.46 15.19
N ILE A 193 -2.06 -18.34 13.93
CA ILE A 193 -2.98 -18.37 12.79
C ILE A 193 -3.43 -19.83 12.67
N THR A 194 -4.44 -20.23 13.43
CA THR A 194 -5.14 -21.48 13.16
C THR A 194 -5.96 -21.33 11.88
N PRO A 195 -5.77 -22.19 10.87
CA PRO A 195 -6.64 -22.18 9.71
C PRO A 195 -8.03 -22.64 10.14
N LYS A 196 -9.02 -21.73 10.10
CA LYS A 196 -10.43 -22.07 10.29
C LYS A 196 -10.87 -23.02 9.17
N ARG A 197 -10.91 -24.32 9.46
CA ARG A 197 -11.83 -25.24 8.78
C ARG A 197 -13.17 -25.16 9.50
N GLY A 198 -14.23 -24.79 8.76
CA GLY A 198 -15.61 -25.20 9.04
C GLY A 198 -16.32 -24.52 10.22
N THR A 199 -17.28 -23.67 9.87
CA THR A 199 -18.62 -23.48 10.47
C THR A 199 -18.78 -23.25 11.99
N HIS A 200 -19.42 -22.12 12.28
CA HIS A 200 -20.01 -21.62 13.54
C HIS A 200 -19.10 -20.84 14.51
N CYS A 201 -19.42 -19.54 14.63
CA CYS A 201 -18.93 -18.64 15.68
C CYS A 201 -19.99 -18.56 16.78
N SER A 202 -19.61 -18.85 18.03
CA SER A 202 -20.29 -18.31 19.21
C SER A 202 -19.23 -17.69 20.12
N TRP A 203 -19.55 -16.54 20.69
CA TRP A 203 -18.72 -15.81 21.66
C TRP A 203 -19.38 -15.93 23.03
N THR A 204 -18.66 -16.42 24.02
CA THR A 204 -18.98 -16.22 25.44
C THR A 204 -17.75 -15.64 26.11
N GLY A 205 -17.82 -14.35 26.45
CA GLY A 205 -16.86 -13.73 27.37
C GLY A 205 -17.32 -13.96 28.80
N SER A 206 -16.38 -14.17 29.70
CA SER A 206 -16.60 -14.01 31.15
C SER A 206 -15.48 -13.13 31.67
N LEU A 207 -15.86 -12.23 32.58
CA LEU A 207 -15.03 -11.23 33.25
C LEU A 207 -13.90 -11.87 34.05
#